data_AF-A0A6A3BXY7-F1
#
_entry.id   AF-A0A6A3BXY7-F1
#
_cell.length_a   1.000
_cell.length_b   1.000
_cell.length_c   1.000
_cell.angle_alpha   90.00
_cell.angle_beta   90.00
_cell.angle_gamma   90.00
#
_symmetry.space_group_name_H-M   'P 1'
#
loop_
_entity.id
_entity.type
_entity.pdbx_description
1 polymer ?
#
loop_
_entity_poly.entity_id
_entity_poly.type
_entity_poly.pdbx_seq_one_letter_code
_entity_poly.pdbx_strand_id
1 'polypeptide(L)'
;MSSPNKRREMDVMKLMMSDYNVETINDGLNEFNVEFHGPKGNLSNIFEVFLPQLLLYPNPSHPLNRNAGSLMMKDRKQYDQKVKEFCERYAKKENITKGKADEETDDDEDVSDEETGSSDDEIAGHADP
;
A
#
# COMPACT_ATOMS: atom_id res chain seq x y z
N MET A 1 22.95 21.25 4.47
CA MET A 1 21.86 20.31 4.07
C MET A 1 22.41 18.89 4.16
N SER A 2 21.74 17.96 4.83
CA SER A 2 22.22 16.57 4.90
C SER A 2 22.01 15.89 3.54
N SER A 3 23.02 15.20 3.03
CA SER A 3 22.93 14.52 1.74
C SER A 3 21.87 13.41 1.79
N PRO A 4 21.20 13.10 0.66
CA PRO A 4 20.18 12.04 0.60
C PRO A 4 20.66 10.70 1.18
N ASN A 5 21.92 10.32 0.94
CA ASN A 5 22.54 9.12 1.50
C ASN A 5 22.65 9.17 3.03
N LYS A 6 23.06 10.30 3.62
CA LYS A 6 23.18 10.43 5.08
C LYS A 6 21.84 10.30 5.79
N ARG A 7 20.76 10.77 5.15
CA ARG A 7 19.41 10.63 5.72
C ARG A 7 18.93 9.19 5.68
N ARG A 8 19.12 8.50 4.55
CA ARG A 8 18.77 7.09 4.39
C ARG A 8 19.52 6.22 5.39
N GLU A 9 20.83 6.39 5.50
CA GLU A 9 21.67 5.66 6.47
C GLU A 9 21.18 5.87 7.91
N MET A 10 20.91 7.11 8.31
CA MET A 10 20.42 7.41 9.66
C MET A 10 19.06 6.76 9.95
N ASP A 11 18.14 6.79 8.98
CA ASP A 11 16.81 6.22 9.16
C ASP A 11 16.85 4.68 9.20
N VAL A 12 17.71 4.04 8.38
CA VAL A 12 17.95 2.58 8.42
C VAL A 12 18.61 2.18 9.75
N MET A 13 19.61 2.93 10.22
CA MET A 13 20.23 2.67 11.52
C MET A 13 19.22 2.80 12.66
N LYS A 14 18.33 3.80 12.63
CA LYS A 14 17.25 3.93 13.63
C LYS A 14 16.28 2.77 13.60
N LEU A 15 15.98 2.27 12.40
CA LEU A 15 15.10 1.12 12.22
C LEU A 15 15.76 -0.15 12.78
N MET A 16 17.05 -0.37 12.54
CA MET A 16 17.83 -1.47 13.13
C MET A 16 17.96 -1.40 14.66
N MET A 17 17.89 -0.20 15.24
CA MET A 17 17.96 0.03 16.69
C MET A 17 16.58 0.06 17.37
N SER A 18 15.50 -0.10 16.60
CA SER A 18 14.15 -0.12 17.13
C SER A 18 13.73 -1.54 17.52
N ASP A 19 12.55 -1.66 18.13
CA ASP A 19 12.01 -2.96 18.57
C ASP A 19 11.40 -3.78 17.41
N TYR A 20 11.54 -3.32 16.15
CA TYR A 20 11.14 -4.09 14.98
C TYR A 20 12.19 -5.16 14.64
N ASN A 21 11.73 -6.32 14.14
CA ASN A 21 12.64 -7.35 13.64
C ASN A 21 13.08 -6.97 12.22
N VAL A 22 14.34 -6.54 12.06
CA VAL A 22 14.87 -6.01 10.79
C VAL A 22 16.02 -6.88 10.31
N GLU A 23 15.90 -7.42 9.10
CA GLU A 23 16.94 -8.25 8.46
C GLU A 23 17.48 -7.55 7.21
N THR A 24 18.79 -7.34 7.13
CA THR A 24 19.42 -6.81 5.91
C THR A 24 19.65 -7.90 4.89
N ILE A 25 19.41 -7.57 3.62
CA ILE A 25 19.70 -8.46 2.51
C ILE A 25 21.12 -8.18 2.01
N ASN A 26 21.95 -9.23 1.89
CA ASN A 26 23.32 -9.15 1.39
C ASN A 26 24.23 -8.13 2.11
N ASP A 27 24.03 -7.94 3.43
CA ASP A 27 24.76 -6.95 4.25
C ASP A 27 24.70 -5.50 3.73
N GLY A 28 23.73 -5.21 2.85
CA GLY A 28 23.53 -3.90 2.25
C GLY A 28 22.50 -3.05 2.99
N LEU A 29 22.77 -1.74 3.13
CA LEU A 29 21.80 -0.77 3.67
C LEU A 29 20.69 -0.39 2.67
N ASN A 30 20.75 -0.92 1.45
CA ASN A 30 19.81 -0.56 0.38
C ASN A 30 18.58 -1.47 0.36
N GLU A 31 18.65 -2.65 0.97
CA GLU A 31 17.59 -3.66 0.93
C GLU A 31 17.49 -4.37 2.28
N PHE A 32 16.30 -4.39 2.86
CA PHE A 32 16.05 -4.97 4.17
C PHE A 32 14.59 -5.40 4.31
N ASN A 33 14.36 -6.43 5.12
CA ASN A 33 13.04 -6.90 5.54
C ASN A 33 12.73 -6.35 6.92
N VAL A 34 11.45 -6.02 7.16
CA VAL A 34 10.95 -5.64 8.49
C VAL A 34 9.75 -6.52 8.80
N GLU A 35 9.82 -7.28 9.88
CA GLU A 35 8.68 -8.06 10.36
C GLU A 35 7.77 -7.16 11.21
N PHE A 36 6.53 -7.04 10.76
CA PHE A 36 5.48 -6.38 11.53
C PHE A 36 4.64 -7.44 12.23
N HIS A 37 4.72 -7.49 13.56
CA HIS A 37 3.87 -8.36 14.36
C HIS A 37 2.45 -7.77 14.44
N GLY A 38 1.59 -8.25 13.56
CA GLY A 38 0.13 -8.08 13.63
C GLY A 38 -0.56 -9.44 13.63
N PRO A 39 -1.89 -9.50 13.84
CA PRO A 39 -2.65 -10.73 13.67
C PRO A 39 -2.34 -11.38 12.32
N LYS A 40 -1.99 -12.68 12.31
CA LYS A 40 -1.65 -13.42 11.08
C LYS A 40 -2.77 -13.28 10.05
N GLY A 41 -2.44 -12.80 8.85
CA GLY A 41 -3.38 -12.68 7.72
C GLY A 41 -4.06 -11.31 7.55
N ASN A 42 -3.86 -10.35 8.46
CA ASN A 42 -4.63 -9.09 8.43
C ASN A 42 -3.86 -7.93 7.80
N LEU A 43 -3.46 -8.05 6.52
CA LEU A 43 -3.05 -6.87 5.73
C LEU A 43 -4.17 -5.82 5.66
N SER A 44 -5.42 -6.23 5.86
CA SER A 44 -6.58 -5.33 6.04
C SER A 44 -6.34 -4.27 7.12
N ASN A 45 -5.58 -4.58 8.18
CA ASN A 45 -5.26 -3.62 9.24
C ASN A 45 -4.53 -2.37 8.71
N ILE A 46 -3.80 -2.49 7.59
CA ILE A 46 -3.13 -1.34 6.96
C ILE A 46 -4.18 -0.33 6.51
N PHE A 47 -5.25 -0.79 5.87
CA PHE A 47 -6.31 0.05 5.32
C PHE A 47 -7.36 0.44 6.36
N GLU A 48 -7.65 -0.44 7.31
CA GLU A 48 -8.70 -0.22 8.33
C GLU A 48 -8.22 0.57 9.55
N VAL A 49 -6.94 0.45 9.91
CA VAL A 49 -6.40 1.04 11.15
C VAL A 49 -5.23 1.96 10.88
N PHE A 50 -4.17 1.47 10.25
CA PHE A 50 -2.91 2.20 10.13
C PHE A 50 -3.03 3.47 9.29
N LEU A 51 -3.54 3.36 8.05
CA LEU A 51 -3.67 4.51 7.14
C LEU A 51 -4.65 5.56 7.68
N PRO A 52 -5.86 5.22 8.16
CA PRO A 52 -6.75 6.20 8.77
C PRO A 52 -6.09 6.92 9.95
N GLN A 53 -5.40 6.20 10.83
CA GLN A 53 -4.72 6.77 11.98
C GLN A 53 -3.56 7.68 11.58
N LEU A 54 -2.74 7.26 10.61
CA LEU A 54 -1.61 8.04 10.09
C LEU A 54 -2.07 9.33 9.40
N LEU A 55 -3.17 9.28 8.64
CA LEU A 55 -3.73 10.45 7.96
C LEU A 55 -4.37 11.43 8.94
N LEU A 56 -4.96 10.94 10.03
CA LEU A 56 -5.55 11.77 11.07
C LEU A 56 -4.48 12.45 11.95
N TYR A 57 -3.39 11.73 12.21
CA TYR A 57 -2.28 12.17 13.05
C TYR A 57 -0.93 11.99 12.34
N PRO A 58 -0.66 12.80 11.30
CA PRO A 58 0.63 12.76 10.63
C PRO A 58 1.75 13.14 11.59
N ASN A 59 2.95 12.59 11.37
CA ASN A 59 4.14 12.93 12.15
C ASN A 59 4.93 14.07 11.46
N PRO A 60 4.77 15.35 11.89
CA PRO A 60 5.45 16.47 11.25
C PRO A 60 6.93 16.56 11.63
N SER A 61 7.38 15.86 12.68
CA SER A 61 8.75 15.93 13.18
C SER A 61 9.72 15.16 12.28
N HIS A 62 9.21 14.18 11.52
CA HIS A 62 9.98 13.42 10.53
C HIS A 62 9.28 13.37 9.16
N PRO A 63 9.10 14.53 8.51
CA PRO A 63 8.31 14.59 7.29
C PRO A 63 9.15 14.13 6.09
N LEU A 64 8.73 13.05 5.44
CA LEU A 64 9.22 12.71 4.09
C LEU A 64 8.90 13.85 3.12
N ASN A 65 7.69 14.41 3.22
CA ASN A 65 7.31 15.66 2.55
C ASN A 65 7.58 16.87 3.46
N ARG A 66 8.82 17.37 3.44
CA ARG A 66 9.27 18.50 4.28
C ARG A 66 8.38 19.73 4.19
N ASN A 67 7.85 20.03 3.00
CA ASN A 67 6.99 21.19 2.78
C ASN A 67 5.63 21.03 3.47
N ALA A 68 5.02 19.85 3.36
CA ALA A 68 3.78 19.52 4.06
C ALA A 68 3.95 19.55 5.58
N GLY A 69 5.02 18.93 6.11
CA GLY A 69 5.31 18.95 7.55
C GLY A 69 5.55 20.35 8.10
N SER A 70 6.34 21.17 7.40
CA SER A 70 6.58 22.57 7.78
C SER A 70 5.30 23.40 7.74
N LEU A 71 4.47 23.24 6.71
CA LEU A 71 3.20 23.94 6.59
C LEU A 71 2.26 23.56 7.73
N MET A 72 2.14 22.27 8.05
CA MET A 72 1.28 21.79 9.14
C MET A 72 1.72 22.32 10.52
N MET A 73 3.02 22.42 10.78
CA MET A 73 3.54 22.99 12.02
C MET A 73 3.32 24.51 12.13
N LYS A 74 3.39 25.23 11.01
CA LYS A 74 3.25 26.70 10.98
C LYS A 74 1.79 27.16 10.94
N ASP A 75 1.00 26.55 10.07
CA ASP A 75 -0.40 26.89 9.85
C ASP A 75 -1.20 25.64 9.44
N ARG A 76 -1.87 25.06 10.43
CA ARG A 76 -2.70 23.87 10.22
C ARG A 76 -3.93 24.14 9.34
N LYS A 77 -4.51 25.34 9.37
CA LYS A 77 -5.67 25.66 8.54
C LYS A 77 -5.29 25.71 7.06
N GLN A 78 -4.14 26.31 6.76
CA GLN A 78 -3.63 26.35 5.39
C GLN A 78 -3.20 24.96 4.90
N TYR A 79 -2.64 24.13 5.78
CA TYR A 79 -2.37 22.72 5.48
C TYR A 79 -3.65 21.97 5.11
N ASP A 80 -4.70 22.04 5.94
CA ASP A 80 -5.96 21.34 5.72
C ASP A 80 -6.63 21.78 4.41
N GLN A 81 -6.59 23.08 4.10
CA GLN A 81 -7.10 23.62 2.83
C GLN A 81 -6.34 23.03 1.64
N LYS A 82 -5.01 22.99 1.72
CA LYS A 82 -4.16 22.43 0.66
C LYS A 82 -4.39 20.92 0.48
N VAL A 83 -4.61 20.18 1.57
CA VAL A 83 -4.96 18.75 1.49
C VAL A 83 -6.29 18.57 0.74
N LYS A 84 -7.33 19.35 1.06
CA LYS A 84 -8.61 19.31 0.34
C LYS A 84 -8.45 19.56 -1.15
N GLU A 85 -7.73 20.62 -1.53
CA GLU A 85 -7.47 20.94 -2.93
C GLU A 85 -6.71 19.83 -3.67
N PHE A 86 -5.83 19.10 -2.98
CA PHE A 86 -5.11 17.97 -3.57
C PHE A 86 -6.00 16.74 -3.70
N CYS A 87 -6.86 16.45 -2.70
CA CYS A 87 -7.85 15.40 -2.82
C CYS A 87 -8.80 15.64 -3.99
N GLU A 88 -9.25 16.88 -4.19
CA GLU A 88 -10.14 17.23 -5.30
C GLU A 88 -9.46 17.10 -6.67
N ARG A 89 -8.16 17.38 -6.75
CA ARG A 89 -7.40 17.31 -8.00
C ARG A 89 -6.95 15.91 -8.36
N TYR A 90 -6.56 15.10 -7.37
CA TYR A 90 -5.84 13.86 -7.59
C TYR A 90 -6.56 12.62 -7.05
N ALA A 91 -7.37 12.73 -5.99
CA ALA A 91 -7.99 11.58 -5.31
C ALA A 91 -9.48 11.36 -5.65
N LYS A 92 -9.99 11.96 -6.73
CA LYS A 92 -11.35 11.70 -7.23
C LYS A 92 -11.42 10.36 -7.95
N LYS A 93 -12.59 9.71 -7.86
CA LYS A 93 -12.88 8.43 -8.54
C LYS A 93 -12.57 8.47 -10.04
N GLU A 94 -12.86 9.60 -10.69
CA GLU A 94 -12.63 9.86 -12.11
C GLU A 94 -11.14 9.78 -12.51
N ASN A 95 -10.21 10.14 -11.62
CA ASN A 95 -8.78 10.06 -11.89
C ASN A 95 -8.25 8.62 -11.79
N ILE A 96 -8.89 7.80 -10.95
CA ILE A 96 -8.53 6.40 -10.77
C ILE A 96 -8.97 5.59 -11.99
N THR A 97 -10.14 5.92 -12.56
CA THR A 97 -10.66 5.25 -13.76
C THR A 97 -9.93 5.66 -15.04
N LYS A 98 -9.44 6.90 -15.13
CA LYS A 98 -8.63 7.35 -16.29
C LYS A 98 -7.29 6.64 -16.38
N GLY A 99 -6.63 6.37 -15.24
CA GLY A 99 -5.37 5.62 -15.23
C GLY A 99 -5.49 4.16 -15.68
N LYS A 100 -6.70 3.56 -15.67
CA LYS A 100 -6.95 2.23 -16.23
C LYS A 100 -7.19 2.23 -17.75
N ALA A 101 -7.62 3.35 -18.32
CA ALA A 101 -7.92 3.42 -19.75
C ALA A 101 -6.67 3.60 -20.62
N ASP A 102 -5.54 4.02 -20.03
CA ASP A 102 -4.27 4.22 -20.73
C ASP A 102 -3.36 2.96 -20.70
N GLU A 103 -3.77 1.85 -20.07
CA GLU A 103 -3.04 0.56 -20.01
C GLU A 103 -3.73 -0.58 -20.81
N GLU A 104 -4.81 -0.31 -21.53
CA GLU A 104 -5.52 -1.32 -22.33
C GLU A 104 -5.27 -1.03 -23.83
N THR A 105 -4.21 -1.60 -24.38
CA THR A 105 -4.09 -1.85 -25.82
C THR A 105 -3.45 -3.24 -25.99
N ASP A 106 -4.15 -4.10 -26.75
CA ASP A 106 -3.91 -5.52 -27.07
C ASP A 106 -3.96 -6.50 -25.88
N ASP A 107 -4.93 -7.43 -25.76
CA ASP A 107 -5.54 -8.27 -26.80
C ASP A 107 -6.96 -8.72 -26.35
N ASP A 108 -7.97 -8.47 -27.19
CA ASP A 108 -9.35 -8.95 -27.04
C ASP A 108 -9.43 -10.40 -27.52
N GLU A 109 -9.68 -11.37 -26.61
CA GLU A 109 -10.30 -12.65 -26.97
C GLU A 109 -11.49 -12.89 -26.04
N ASP A 110 -12.67 -12.59 -26.59
CA ASP A 110 -14.00 -12.85 -26.09
C ASP A 110 -14.20 -14.35 -25.85
N VAL A 111 -14.23 -14.80 -24.59
CA VAL A 111 -14.68 -16.16 -24.26
C VAL A 111 -16.15 -16.08 -23.90
N SER A 112 -16.96 -16.19 -24.95
CA SER A 112 -18.41 -16.29 -24.93
C SER A 112 -18.93 -17.37 -23.97
N ASP A 113 -19.98 -16.99 -23.26
CA ASP A 113 -20.79 -17.80 -22.37
C ASP A 113 -21.70 -18.75 -23.18
N GLU A 114 -21.40 -20.06 -23.19
CA GLU A 114 -22.28 -21.09 -23.75
C GLU A 114 -22.77 -22.05 -22.65
N GLU A 115 -23.93 -21.72 -22.10
CA GLU A 115 -24.79 -22.64 -21.35
C GLU A 115 -25.33 -23.73 -22.29
N THR A 116 -24.85 -24.97 -22.18
CA THR A 116 -25.58 -26.15 -22.71
C THR A 116 -25.58 -27.28 -21.69
N GLY A 117 -26.79 -27.74 -21.35
CA GLY A 117 -27.05 -28.66 -20.25
C GLY A 117 -27.01 -30.15 -20.59
N SER A 118 -27.00 -30.94 -19.51
CA SER A 118 -27.54 -32.29 -19.36
C SER A 118 -26.94 -33.43 -20.21
N SER A 119 -26.24 -34.35 -19.54
CA SER A 119 -26.55 -35.78 -19.65
C SER A 119 -26.04 -36.57 -18.45
N ASP A 120 -27.00 -37.24 -17.81
CA ASP A 120 -26.90 -38.30 -16.81
C ASP A 120 -26.23 -39.56 -17.42
N ASP A 121 -25.35 -40.25 -16.68
CA ASP A 121 -25.22 -41.72 -16.73
C ASP A 121 -24.39 -42.25 -15.53
N GLU A 122 -24.96 -43.20 -14.83
CA GLU A 122 -24.47 -43.90 -13.64
C GLU A 122 -23.38 -44.93 -13.97
N ILE A 123 -22.39 -45.17 -13.09
CA ILE A 123 -21.93 -46.55 -12.82
C ILE A 123 -21.26 -46.70 -11.45
N ALA A 124 -21.56 -47.83 -10.81
CA ALA A 124 -21.52 -48.09 -9.38
C ALA A 124 -20.19 -48.60 -8.79
N GLY A 125 -20.00 -48.27 -7.51
CA GLY A 125 -19.75 -49.23 -6.42
C GLY A 125 -18.36 -49.84 -6.23
N HIS A 126 -17.75 -49.62 -5.07
CA HIS A 126 -17.85 -50.53 -3.92
C HIS A 126 -17.04 -50.01 -2.72
N ALA A 127 -17.58 -50.25 -1.53
CA ALA A 127 -16.95 -50.02 -0.24
C ALA A 127 -16.00 -51.17 0.15
N ASP A 128 -15.16 -50.85 1.14
CA ASP A 128 -14.06 -51.55 1.81
C ASP A 128 -14.16 -53.07 2.08
N PRO A 129 -13.02 -53.67 2.48
CA PRO A 129 -12.89 -54.11 3.88
C PRO A 129 -11.70 -53.54 4.67
#